data_AF-A0AAW3S7D5-F1
#
_entry.id   AF-A0AAW3S7D5-F1
#
_cell.length_a   1.000
_cell.length_b   1.000
_cell.length_c   1.000
_cell.angle_alpha   90.00
_cell.angle_beta   90.00
_cell.angle_gamma   90.00
#
_symmetry.space_group_name_H-M   'P 1'
#
loop_
_entity.id
_entity.type
_entity.pdbx_description
1 polymer ?
#
loop_
_entity_poly.entity_id
_entity_poly.type
_entity_poly.pdbx_seq_one_letter_code
_entity_poly.pdbx_strand_id
1 'polypeptide(L)'
;MRILTDVISMAKVLWRRCVNAVRRSHLLLAIVEVSFAIIVSNCALAFAVFIYLVNTKNSSFSIDLARDVISASINSSEVIVYILAVLAPALWIMVANWRARKYTLLFSVLLMLQMAILICCFYIYGASKTGEIPNQDFVDRFARWCFPVATVVWLVTVYFQRAFLDRSPPLSSSGGSEESKQIVNGLEAP
;
A
#
# COMPACT_ATOMS: atom_id res chain seq x y z
N MET A 1 39.88 0.92 -9.81
CA MET A 1 39.51 0.06 -8.66
C MET A 1 39.06 0.87 -7.44
N ARG A 2 39.93 1.62 -6.73
CA ARG A 2 39.59 2.35 -5.48
C ARG A 2 38.23 3.09 -5.49
N ILE A 3 37.99 3.91 -6.51
CA ILE A 3 36.74 4.69 -6.68
C ILE A 3 35.47 3.83 -6.50
N LEU A 4 35.46 2.59 -7.01
CA LEU A 4 34.31 1.69 -6.87
C LEU A 4 34.11 1.25 -5.41
N THR A 5 35.21 0.96 -4.70
CA THR A 5 35.21 0.64 -3.27
C THR A 5 34.69 1.81 -2.43
N ASP A 6 35.10 3.03 -2.77
CA ASP A 6 34.71 4.26 -2.07
C ASP A 6 33.22 4.57 -2.28
N VAL A 7 32.71 4.43 -3.51
CA VAL A 7 31.27 4.55 -3.83
C VAL A 7 30.44 3.49 -3.09
N ILE A 8 30.88 2.23 -3.06
CA ILE A 8 30.20 1.14 -2.32
C ILE A 8 30.22 1.42 -0.81
N SER A 9 31.30 1.97 -0.27
CA SER A 9 31.42 2.36 1.13
C SER A 9 30.43 3.49 1.47
N MET A 10 30.42 4.57 0.67
CA MET A 10 29.51 5.70 0.83
C MET A 10 28.04 5.28 0.73
N ALA A 11 27.70 4.43 -0.25
CA ALA A 11 26.36 3.85 -0.38
C ALA A 11 25.95 3.04 0.86
N LYS A 12 26.84 2.20 1.41
CA LYS A 12 26.60 1.44 2.66
C LYS A 12 26.50 2.32 3.91
N VAL A 13 27.04 3.53 3.91
CA VAL A 13 26.88 4.52 5.00
C VAL A 13 25.56 5.28 4.85
N LEU A 14 25.25 5.77 3.64
CA LEU A 14 23.97 6.40 3.33
C LEU A 14 22.79 5.47 3.61
N TRP A 15 22.84 4.23 3.12
CA TRP A 15 21.84 3.19 3.38
C TRP A 15 21.59 3.00 4.88
N ARG A 16 22.65 2.83 5.68
CA ARG A 16 22.53 2.67 7.14
C ARG A 16 21.99 3.93 7.83
N ARG A 17 22.30 5.13 7.36
CA ARG A 17 21.70 6.39 7.87
C ARG A 17 20.21 6.46 7.55
N CYS A 18 19.81 6.18 6.31
CA CYS A 18 18.41 6.18 5.88
C CYS A 18 17.58 5.12 6.63
N VAL A 19 18.06 3.87 6.70
CA VAL A 19 17.39 2.79 7.46
C VAL A 19 17.25 3.16 8.93
N ASN A 20 18.28 3.73 9.57
CA ASN A 20 18.19 4.14 10.97
C ASN A 20 17.25 5.34 11.22
N ALA A 21 17.12 6.27 10.25
CA ALA A 21 16.16 7.36 10.33
C ALA A 21 14.72 6.87 10.16
N VAL A 22 14.47 6.05 9.14
CA VAL A 22 13.15 5.43 8.88
C VAL A 22 12.72 4.54 10.05
N ARG A 23 13.61 3.70 10.59
CA ARG A 23 13.33 2.83 11.75
C ARG A 23 13.00 3.60 13.04
N ARG A 24 13.36 4.88 13.15
CA ARG A 24 13.05 5.75 14.31
C ARG A 24 11.73 6.50 14.18
N SER A 25 11.09 6.51 13.01
CA SER A 25 9.83 7.23 12.79
C SER A 25 8.79 6.33 12.14
N HIS A 26 7.78 5.94 12.92
CA HIS A 26 6.63 5.16 12.46
C HIS A 26 5.94 5.82 11.24
N LEU A 27 5.95 7.16 11.17
CA LEU A 27 5.41 7.92 10.04
C LEU A 27 6.29 7.81 8.79
N LEU A 28 7.62 7.92 8.91
CA LEU A 28 8.51 7.75 7.74
C LEU A 28 8.44 6.33 7.19
N LEU A 29 8.35 5.32 8.06
CA LEU A 29 8.20 3.92 7.64
C LEU A 29 6.85 3.70 6.93
N ALA A 30 5.74 4.23 7.47
CA ALA A 30 4.44 4.19 6.82
C ALA A 30 4.41 4.92 5.47
N ILE A 31 5.05 6.09 5.36
CA ILE A 31 5.21 6.82 4.09
C ILE A 31 5.99 5.98 3.08
N VAL A 32 7.10 5.34 3.48
CA VAL A 32 7.91 4.49 2.59
C VAL A 32 7.13 3.27 2.11
N GLU A 33 6.38 2.60 2.98
CA GLU A 33 5.57 1.42 2.63
C GLU A 33 4.44 1.77 1.65
N VAL A 34 3.67 2.83 1.94
CA VAL A 34 2.60 3.31 1.05
C VAL A 34 3.18 3.81 -0.29
N SER A 35 4.28 4.57 -0.27
CA SER A 35 4.92 5.06 -1.50
C SER A 35 5.46 3.92 -2.36
N PHE A 36 6.12 2.92 -1.76
CA PHE A 36 6.62 1.75 -2.46
C PHE A 36 5.47 0.97 -3.11
N ALA A 37 4.40 0.70 -2.36
CA ALA A 37 3.26 -0.05 -2.89
C ALA A 37 2.48 0.72 -3.96
N ILE A 38 2.38 2.06 -3.88
CA ILE A 38 1.83 2.90 -4.95
C ILE A 38 2.71 2.82 -6.20
N ILE A 39 4.03 2.97 -6.08
CA ILE A 39 4.96 2.87 -7.21
C ILE A 39 4.83 1.50 -7.90
N VAL A 40 4.88 0.40 -7.12
CA VAL A 40 4.79 -0.97 -7.65
C VAL A 40 3.43 -1.25 -8.30
N SER A 41 2.32 -0.84 -7.69
CA SER A 41 0.97 -1.03 -8.28
C SER A 41 0.73 -0.19 -9.54
N ASN A 42 1.47 0.91 -9.72
CA ASN A 42 1.36 1.81 -10.88
C ASN A 42 2.49 1.60 -11.91
N CYS A 43 3.37 0.60 -11.75
CA CYS A 43 4.42 0.27 -12.71
C CYS A 43 3.89 0.07 -14.14
N ALA A 44 2.67 -0.47 -14.31
CA ALA A 44 2.04 -0.64 -15.62
C ALA A 44 1.86 0.69 -16.37
N LEU A 45 1.54 1.78 -15.67
CA LEU A 45 1.39 3.12 -16.27
C LEU A 45 2.75 3.71 -16.67
N ALA A 46 3.80 3.46 -15.87
CA ALA A 46 5.17 3.83 -16.25
C ALA A 46 5.63 3.06 -17.51
N PHE A 47 5.25 1.78 -17.63
CA PHE A 47 5.47 1.01 -18.87
C PHE A 47 4.66 1.55 -20.05
N ALA A 48 3.42 2.01 -19.86
CA ALA A 48 2.63 2.63 -20.93
C ALA A 48 3.31 3.91 -21.47
N VAL A 49 3.80 4.79 -20.59
CA VAL A 49 4.57 5.99 -20.98
C VAL A 49 5.88 5.60 -21.69
N PHE A 50 6.58 4.57 -21.23
CA PHE A 50 7.79 4.07 -21.89
C PHE A 50 7.51 3.51 -23.29
N ILE A 51 6.46 2.68 -23.44
CA ILE A 51 6.03 2.12 -24.73
C ILE A 51 5.60 3.23 -25.70
N TYR A 52 4.92 4.27 -25.21
CA TYR A 52 4.58 5.44 -26.01
C TYR A 52 5.84 6.16 -26.53
N LEU A 53 6.83 6.41 -25.67
CA LEU A 53 8.08 7.08 -26.06
C LEU A 53 8.93 6.24 -27.04
N VAL A 54 8.95 4.91 -26.90
CA VAL A 54 9.66 4.01 -27.84
C VAL A 54 9.00 3.99 -29.22
N ASN A 55 7.66 4.07 -29.29
CA ASN A 55 6.93 4.04 -30.55
C ASN A 55 6.80 5.42 -31.24
N THR A 56 6.85 6.52 -30.47
CA THR A 56 6.59 7.87 -30.99
C THR A 56 7.89 8.58 -31.37
N LYS A 57 8.25 8.51 -32.66
CA LYS A 57 9.45 9.16 -33.22
C LYS A 57 9.50 10.66 -32.85
N ASN A 58 10.70 11.12 -32.47
CA ASN A 58 11.03 12.50 -32.07
C ASN A 58 10.37 13.00 -30.77
N SER A 59 9.69 12.17 -29.98
CA SER A 59 9.21 12.56 -28.65
C SER A 59 10.33 12.50 -27.60
N SER A 60 10.60 13.61 -26.94
CA SER A 60 11.41 13.65 -25.71
C SER A 60 10.54 13.41 -24.47
N PHE A 61 11.14 12.93 -23.38
CA PHE A 61 10.43 12.82 -22.10
C PHE A 61 10.13 14.21 -21.54
N SER A 62 8.84 14.54 -21.38
CA SER A 62 8.35 15.64 -20.55
C SER A 62 7.36 15.11 -19.53
N ILE A 63 7.22 15.82 -18.40
CA ILE A 63 6.22 15.56 -17.37
C ILE A 63 4.81 15.73 -17.95
N ASP A 64 4.61 16.70 -18.85
CA ASP A 64 3.32 16.95 -19.51
C ASP A 64 2.93 15.78 -20.42
N LEU A 65 3.87 15.31 -21.26
CA LEU A 65 3.65 14.15 -22.13
C LEU A 65 3.38 12.86 -21.31
N ALA A 66 4.09 12.67 -20.19
CA ALA A 66 3.79 11.56 -19.28
C ALA A 66 2.39 11.67 -18.67
N ARG A 67 1.97 12.88 -18.26
CA ARG A 67 0.62 13.16 -17.74
C ARG A 67 -0.46 12.93 -18.79
N ASP A 68 -0.25 13.38 -20.01
CA ASP A 68 -1.21 13.24 -21.11
C ASP A 68 -1.41 11.76 -21.45
N VAL A 69 -0.33 11.00 -21.66
CA VAL A 69 -0.38 9.54 -21.90
C VAL A 69 -1.05 8.80 -20.74
N ILE A 70 -0.74 9.14 -19.48
CA ILE A 70 -1.40 8.54 -18.31
C ILE A 70 -2.89 8.88 -18.28
N SER A 71 -3.27 10.14 -18.52
CA SER A 71 -4.68 10.57 -18.48
C SER A 71 -5.52 10.04 -19.64
N ALA A 72 -4.90 9.74 -20.79
CA ALA A 72 -5.55 9.07 -21.92
C ALA A 72 -5.60 7.54 -21.75
N SER A 73 -4.70 6.95 -20.95
CA SER A 73 -4.64 5.50 -20.71
C SER A 73 -5.54 5.04 -19.55
N ILE A 74 -5.81 5.91 -18.57
CA ILE A 74 -6.63 5.58 -17.39
C ILE A 74 -8.10 5.88 -17.67
N ASN A 75 -8.94 4.86 -17.70
CA ASN A 75 -10.39 5.04 -17.64
C ASN A 75 -10.83 5.29 -16.17
N SER A 76 -11.82 6.15 -15.94
CA SER A 76 -12.37 6.41 -14.60
C SER A 76 -12.88 5.14 -13.90
N SER A 77 -13.32 4.14 -14.67
CA SER A 77 -13.70 2.81 -14.16
C SER A 77 -12.50 1.96 -13.67
N GLU A 78 -11.29 2.23 -14.17
CA GLU A 78 -10.04 1.56 -13.73
C GLU A 78 -9.45 2.24 -12.49
N VAL A 79 -9.62 3.58 -12.34
CA VAL A 79 -9.26 4.30 -11.10
C VAL A 79 -9.90 3.62 -9.88
N ILE A 80 -11.12 3.12 -10.02
CA ILE A 80 -11.84 2.39 -8.96
C ILE A 80 -11.11 1.10 -8.56
N VAL A 81 -10.53 0.38 -9.52
CA VAL A 81 -9.73 -0.82 -9.24
C VAL A 81 -8.45 -0.45 -8.49
N TYR A 82 -7.79 0.66 -8.85
CA TYR A 82 -6.64 1.18 -8.11
C TYR A 82 -7.01 1.66 -6.69
N ILE A 83 -8.19 2.28 -6.50
CA ILE A 83 -8.72 2.64 -5.17
C ILE A 83 -8.95 1.39 -4.30
N LEU A 84 -9.57 0.34 -4.87
CA LEU A 84 -9.80 -0.92 -4.16
C LEU A 84 -8.48 -1.63 -3.82
N ALA A 85 -7.47 -1.60 -4.70
CA ALA A 85 -6.14 -2.13 -4.45
C ALA A 85 -5.40 -1.41 -3.31
N VAL A 86 -5.62 -0.09 -3.14
CA VAL A 86 -5.14 0.72 -2.00
C VAL A 86 -5.89 0.42 -0.70
N LEU A 87 -7.20 0.17 -0.77
CA LEU A 87 -8.03 -0.05 0.43
C LEU A 87 -7.99 -1.48 0.96
N ALA A 88 -7.81 -2.50 0.11
CA ALA A 88 -7.72 -3.89 0.53
C ALA A 88 -6.65 -4.13 1.63
N PRO A 89 -5.39 -3.66 1.53
CA PRO A 89 -4.41 -3.80 2.60
C PRO A 89 -4.77 -2.95 3.84
N ALA A 90 -5.39 -1.78 3.69
CA ALA A 90 -5.87 -0.98 4.82
C ALA A 90 -6.95 -1.71 5.63
N LEU A 91 -7.95 -2.27 4.95
CA LEU A 91 -9.01 -3.08 5.55
C LEU A 91 -8.44 -4.35 6.19
N TRP A 92 -7.48 -5.02 5.55
CA TRP A 92 -6.81 -6.19 6.11
C TRP A 92 -6.11 -5.87 7.45
N ILE A 93 -5.38 -4.76 7.54
CA ILE A 93 -4.74 -4.29 8.78
C ILE A 93 -5.79 -4.10 9.89
N MET A 94 -6.94 -3.48 9.57
CA MET A 94 -8.03 -3.24 10.51
C MET A 94 -8.71 -4.55 10.97
N VAL A 95 -8.89 -5.51 10.07
CA VAL A 95 -9.49 -6.83 10.37
C VAL A 95 -8.54 -7.71 11.17
N ALA A 96 -7.26 -7.81 10.77
CA ALA A 96 -6.25 -8.59 11.49
C ALA A 96 -6.08 -8.10 12.94
N ASN A 97 -6.20 -6.80 13.17
CA ASN A 97 -6.12 -6.17 14.48
C ASN A 97 -7.49 -5.96 15.15
N TRP A 98 -8.50 -6.80 14.90
CA TRP A 98 -9.86 -6.61 15.43
C TRP A 98 -9.94 -6.38 16.96
N ARG A 99 -9.03 -6.98 17.74
CA ARG A 99 -8.96 -6.79 19.20
C ARG A 99 -8.56 -5.37 19.62
N ALA A 100 -7.93 -4.59 18.72
CA ALA A 100 -7.59 -3.19 18.93
C ALA A 100 -8.81 -2.26 18.96
N ARG A 101 -10.02 -2.74 18.61
CA ARG A 101 -11.30 -2.02 18.77
C ARG A 101 -11.59 -1.50 20.18
N LYS A 102 -10.83 -1.96 21.20
CA LYS A 102 -10.83 -1.40 22.57
C LYS A 102 -10.20 0.01 22.64
N TYR A 103 -9.38 0.39 21.67
CA TYR A 103 -8.66 1.66 21.64
C TYR A 103 -9.13 2.56 20.47
N THR A 104 -9.67 3.72 20.85
CA THR A 104 -9.96 4.90 20.01
C THR A 104 -11.15 4.86 19.05
N LEU A 105 -11.88 5.98 19.06
CA LEU A 105 -12.84 6.40 18.04
C LEU A 105 -12.21 6.46 16.63
N LEU A 106 -10.90 6.71 16.53
CA LEU A 106 -10.15 6.71 15.28
C LEU A 106 -10.26 5.38 14.52
N PHE A 107 -10.21 4.24 15.22
CA PHE A 107 -10.40 2.93 14.58
C PHE A 107 -11.76 2.83 13.88
N SER A 108 -12.84 3.22 14.58
CA SER A 108 -14.20 3.18 14.02
C SER A 108 -14.38 4.17 12.87
N VAL A 109 -13.81 5.38 12.96
CA VAL A 109 -13.86 6.37 11.87
C VAL A 109 -13.12 5.87 10.62
N LEU A 110 -11.92 5.33 10.79
CA LEU A 110 -11.15 4.76 9.67
C LEU A 110 -11.90 3.60 9.01
N LEU A 111 -12.43 2.66 9.81
CA LEU A 111 -13.18 1.52 9.28
C LEU A 111 -14.44 1.96 8.52
N MET A 112 -15.24 2.86 9.10
CA MET A 112 -16.45 3.38 8.46
C MET A 112 -16.14 4.11 7.16
N LEU A 113 -15.06 4.89 7.11
CA LEU A 113 -14.64 5.61 5.91
C LEU A 113 -14.13 4.66 4.82
N GLN A 114 -13.35 3.63 5.17
CA GLN A 114 -12.91 2.59 4.23
C GLN A 114 -14.10 1.82 3.65
N MET A 115 -15.07 1.43 4.50
CA MET A 115 -16.29 0.73 4.07
C MET A 115 -17.19 1.60 3.19
N ALA A 116 -17.37 2.88 3.52
CA ALA A 116 -18.17 3.81 2.72
C ALA A 116 -17.56 4.00 1.32
N ILE A 117 -16.24 4.19 1.23
CA ILE A 117 -15.55 4.25 -0.07
C ILE A 117 -15.71 2.94 -0.83
N LEU A 118 -15.48 1.79 -0.19
CA LEU A 118 -15.59 0.48 -0.81
C LEU A 118 -16.98 0.22 -1.40
N ILE A 119 -18.05 0.61 -0.70
CA ILE A 119 -19.44 0.49 -1.20
C ILE A 119 -19.65 1.37 -2.43
N CYS A 120 -19.21 2.64 -2.42
CA CYS A 120 -19.28 3.52 -3.58
C CYS A 120 -18.47 2.98 -4.78
N CYS A 121 -17.26 2.44 -4.52
CA CYS A 121 -16.43 1.80 -5.53
C CYS A 121 -17.12 0.59 -6.18
N PHE A 122 -17.69 -0.33 -5.38
CA PHE A 122 -18.42 -1.48 -5.93
C PHE A 122 -19.69 -1.08 -6.70
N TYR A 123 -20.43 -0.07 -6.22
CA TYR A 123 -21.61 0.44 -6.93
C TYR A 123 -21.24 0.99 -8.32
N ILE A 124 -20.24 1.89 -8.38
CA ILE A 124 -19.82 2.50 -9.66
C ILE A 124 -19.17 1.44 -10.58
N TYR A 125 -18.39 0.51 -10.04
CA TYR A 125 -17.82 -0.59 -10.82
C TYR A 125 -18.94 -1.46 -11.43
N GLY A 126 -19.96 -1.82 -10.65
CA GLY A 126 -21.13 -2.56 -11.12
C GLY A 126 -21.86 -1.84 -12.25
N ALA A 127 -22.19 -0.56 -12.05
CA ALA A 127 -22.80 0.31 -13.08
C ALA A 127 -21.95 0.40 -14.37
N SER A 128 -20.62 0.45 -14.24
CA SER A 128 -19.70 0.44 -15.39
C SER A 128 -19.69 -0.90 -16.17
N LYS A 129 -20.16 -1.99 -15.55
CA LYS A 129 -20.28 -3.32 -16.18
C LYS A 129 -21.67 -3.61 -16.75
N THR A 130 -22.72 -2.96 -16.26
CA THR A 130 -24.05 -2.99 -16.91
C THR A 130 -24.15 -1.99 -18.07
N GLY A 131 -23.25 -1.00 -18.14
CA GLY A 131 -23.30 0.11 -19.10
C GLY A 131 -24.19 1.27 -18.65
N GLU A 132 -24.85 1.13 -17.50
CA GLU A 132 -25.79 2.11 -16.93
C GLU A 132 -25.09 3.00 -15.91
N ILE A 133 -24.17 3.86 -16.37
CA ILE A 133 -23.62 4.95 -15.52
C ILE A 133 -24.57 6.15 -15.65
N PRO A 134 -25.44 6.46 -14.67
CA PRO A 134 -26.43 7.52 -14.80
C PRO A 134 -25.83 8.94 -14.73
N ASN A 135 -24.57 9.07 -14.29
CA ASN A 135 -23.88 10.35 -14.17
C ASN A 135 -22.35 10.14 -14.22
N GLN A 136 -21.78 10.24 -15.42
CA GLN A 136 -20.32 10.13 -15.63
C GLN A 136 -19.55 11.23 -14.89
N ASP A 137 -20.10 12.44 -14.85
CA ASP A 137 -19.52 13.61 -14.20
C ASP A 137 -19.29 13.37 -12.68
N PHE A 138 -20.23 12.67 -12.03
CA PHE A 138 -20.08 12.24 -10.65
C PHE A 138 -18.97 11.18 -10.50
N VAL A 139 -18.90 10.21 -11.40
CA VAL A 139 -17.86 9.16 -11.38
C VAL A 139 -16.46 9.76 -11.52
N ASP A 140 -16.26 10.67 -12.47
CA ASP A 140 -14.97 11.30 -12.73
C ASP A 140 -14.52 12.19 -11.55
N ARG A 141 -15.46 12.93 -10.95
CA ARG A 141 -15.21 13.72 -9.73
C ARG A 141 -14.93 12.82 -8.52
N PHE A 142 -15.69 11.74 -8.35
CA PHE A 142 -15.50 10.78 -7.26
C PHE A 142 -14.12 10.11 -7.38
N ALA A 143 -13.77 9.55 -8.54
CA ALA A 143 -12.48 8.93 -8.79
C ALA A 143 -11.30 9.88 -8.48
N ARG A 144 -11.38 11.14 -8.94
CA ARG A 144 -10.34 12.16 -8.77
C ARG A 144 -10.08 12.54 -7.31
N TRP A 145 -11.12 12.61 -6.47
CA TRP A 145 -10.97 12.92 -5.03
C TRP A 145 -10.78 11.68 -4.16
N CYS A 146 -11.36 10.54 -4.56
CA CYS A 146 -11.36 9.34 -3.73
C CYS A 146 -10.02 8.60 -3.73
N PHE A 147 -9.23 8.66 -4.81
CA PHE A 147 -7.88 8.06 -4.82
C PHE A 147 -6.90 8.71 -3.81
N PRO A 148 -6.73 10.06 -3.75
CA PRO A 148 -5.90 10.66 -2.72
C PRO A 148 -6.50 10.49 -1.30
N VAL A 149 -7.83 10.52 -1.13
CA VAL A 149 -8.46 10.25 0.18
C VAL A 149 -8.19 8.81 0.65
N ALA A 150 -8.38 7.79 -0.21
CA ALA A 150 -8.07 6.40 0.10
C ALA A 150 -6.58 6.20 0.44
N THR A 151 -5.69 6.89 -0.28
CA THR A 151 -4.24 6.90 0.00
C THR A 151 -3.92 7.48 1.38
N VAL A 152 -4.53 8.61 1.76
CA VAL A 152 -4.37 9.21 3.10
C VAL A 152 -4.95 8.30 4.19
N VAL A 153 -6.12 7.70 3.96
CA VAL A 153 -6.75 6.75 4.89
C VAL A 153 -5.86 5.51 5.09
N TRP A 154 -5.24 4.99 4.03
CA TRP A 154 -4.27 3.89 4.13
C TRP A 154 -3.02 4.31 4.91
N LEU A 155 -2.44 5.47 4.61
CA LEU A 155 -1.28 5.99 5.33
C LEU A 155 -1.54 6.16 6.84
N VAL A 156 -2.70 6.71 7.20
CA VAL A 156 -3.12 6.84 8.61
C VAL A 156 -3.36 5.46 9.24
N THR A 157 -3.84 4.47 8.49
CA THR A 157 -4.04 3.09 8.96
C THR A 157 -2.71 2.37 9.22
N VAL A 158 -1.73 2.49 8.32
CA VAL A 158 -0.38 1.94 8.52
C VAL A 158 0.33 2.66 9.67
N TYR A 159 0.23 3.99 9.74
CA TYR A 159 0.74 4.75 10.89
C TYR A 159 0.10 4.29 12.22
N PHE A 160 -1.22 4.10 12.25
CA PHE A 160 -1.94 3.62 13.43
C PHE A 160 -1.48 2.23 13.85
N GLN A 161 -1.31 1.30 12.91
CA GLN A 161 -0.70 0.00 13.18
C GLN A 161 0.67 0.15 13.85
N ARG A 162 1.57 0.92 13.24
CA ARG A 162 2.95 1.04 13.70
C ARG A 162 3.10 1.80 15.02
N ALA A 163 2.26 2.78 15.28
CA ALA A 163 2.31 3.59 16.50
C ALA A 163 1.65 2.91 17.71
N PHE A 164 0.55 2.16 17.50
CA PHE A 164 -0.28 1.63 18.59
C PHE A 164 -0.37 0.10 18.66
N LEU A 165 -0.21 -0.62 17.54
CA LEU A 165 -0.50 -2.06 17.45
C LEU A 165 0.76 -2.93 17.42
N ASP A 166 1.83 -2.48 16.77
CA ASP A 166 3.19 -3.07 16.79
C ASP A 166 3.83 -3.09 18.20
N ARG A 167 3.17 -2.49 19.22
CA ARG A 167 3.54 -2.60 20.64
C ARG A 167 2.87 -3.76 21.38
N SER A 168 1.98 -4.50 20.73
CA SER A 168 1.52 -5.79 21.25
C SER A 168 2.73 -6.74 21.33
N PRO A 169 2.97 -7.43 22.45
CA PRO A 169 4.00 -8.46 22.47
C PRO A 169 3.68 -9.53 21.41
N PRO A 170 4.71 -10.20 20.83
CA PRO A 170 4.45 -11.35 19.97
C PRO A 170 3.59 -12.36 20.73
N LEU A 171 2.61 -12.95 20.05
CA LEU A 171 1.69 -13.94 20.63
C LEU A 171 2.50 -15.01 21.37
N SER A 172 2.33 -15.06 22.69
CA SER A 172 3.13 -15.90 23.57
C SER A 172 2.81 -17.36 23.34
N SER A 173 3.70 -18.04 22.60
CA SER A 173 4.02 -19.47 22.76
C SER A 173 2.81 -20.38 23.01
N SER A 174 1.91 -20.51 22.03
CA SER A 174 0.90 -21.55 22.03
C SER A 174 1.52 -22.92 21.74
N GLY A 175 2.11 -23.55 22.77
CA GLY A 175 2.48 -24.97 22.84
C GLY A 175 3.32 -25.53 21.68
N GLY A 176 4.66 -25.49 21.78
CA GLY A 176 5.52 -26.06 20.73
C GLY A 176 6.99 -26.30 21.07
N SER A 177 7.38 -26.33 22.36
CA SER A 177 8.80 -26.43 22.76
C SER A 177 9.11 -27.30 23.97
N GLU A 178 8.10 -27.89 24.63
CA GLU A 178 8.30 -28.82 25.75
C GLU A 178 7.83 -30.25 25.44
N GLU A 179 6.65 -30.45 24.85
CA GLU A 179 6.19 -31.77 24.39
C GLU A 179 7.19 -32.42 23.42
N SER A 180 7.71 -31.66 22.45
CA SER A 180 8.73 -32.15 21.51
C SER A 180 10.05 -32.55 22.17
N LYS A 181 10.35 -32.07 23.38
CA LYS A 181 11.51 -32.52 24.17
C LYS A 181 11.19 -33.78 24.97
N GLN A 182 9.97 -33.90 25.52
CA GLN A 182 9.54 -35.12 26.20
C GLN A 182 9.45 -36.32 25.24
N ILE A 183 9.00 -36.10 23.99
CA ILE A 183 8.94 -37.16 22.96
C ILE A 183 10.34 -37.64 22.57
N VAL A 184 11.31 -36.73 22.38
CA VAL A 184 12.70 -37.11 22.04
C VAL A 184 13.38 -37.81 23.21
N ASN A 185 13.28 -37.26 24.42
CA ASN A 185 13.86 -37.88 25.62
C ASN A 185 13.23 -39.26 25.96
N GLY A 186 12.01 -39.53 25.49
CA GLY A 186 11.35 -40.84 25.62
C GLY A 186 11.78 -41.88 24.58
N LEU A 187 12.60 -41.50 23.59
CA LEU A 187 13.07 -42.36 22.50
C LEU A 187 14.58 -42.71 22.57
N GLU A 188 15.33 -42.06 23.47
CA GLU A 188 16.76 -42.33 23.71
C GLU A 188 17.00 -43.29 24.90
N ALA A 189 16.02 -44.17 25.21
CA ALA A 189 16.07 -45.09 26.35
C ALA A 189 16.13 -46.58 25.96
N PRO A 190 17.33 -47.12 25.66
CA PRO A 190 17.68 -48.54 25.81
C PRO A 190 18.27 -48.84 27.20
#